data_AF-A0A1C6EKP6-F1
#
_entry.id   AF-A0A1C6EKP6-F1
#
_cell.length_a   1.000
_cell.length_b   1.000
_cell.length_c   1.000
_cell.angle_alpha   90.00
_cell.angle_beta   90.00
_cell.angle_gamma   90.00
#
_symmetry.space_group_name_H-M   'P 1'
#
loop_
_entity.id
_entity.type
_entity.pdbx_description
1 polymer ?
#
loop_
_entity_poly.entity_id
_entity_poly.type
_entity_poly.pdbx_seq_one_letter_code
_entity_poly.pdbx_strand_id
1 'polypeptide(L)'
;MYPIDATKETFEAVEILGVPGLFTPLRVDRATVPQGMYAYDMQTDETDWLQPHLLGRHVTVDHYGTVLTASPIQLPETGYRDLTPGDFAQGDGSEQLTVAEFEAKFLSPAPPPPCWKPPHHHPGPRRLPAR
;
A
#
# COMPACT_ATOMS: atom_id res chain seq x y z
N MET A 1 -19.76 4.35 15.65
CA MET A 1 -18.45 3.67 15.72
C MET A 1 -17.38 4.74 15.66
N TYR A 2 -16.40 4.74 16.57
CA TYR A 2 -15.33 5.74 16.57
C TYR A 2 -14.28 5.37 15.52
N PRO A 3 -13.74 6.34 14.77
CA PRO A 3 -12.66 6.07 13.84
C PRO A 3 -11.39 5.64 14.61
N ILE A 4 -10.63 4.71 14.04
CA ILE A 4 -9.39 4.17 14.61
C ILE A 4 -8.18 5.00 14.19
N ASP A 5 -7.13 4.96 14.99
CA ASP A 5 -5.85 5.62 14.71
C ASP A 5 -5.03 4.80 13.71
N ALA A 6 -4.77 5.37 12.53
CA ALA A 6 -4.03 4.72 11.45
C ALA A 6 -2.62 4.27 11.87
N THR A 7 -2.01 4.97 12.83
CA THR A 7 -0.60 4.72 13.22
C THR A 7 -0.43 3.63 14.26
N LYS A 8 -1.52 3.20 14.90
CA LYS A 8 -1.50 2.24 16.02
C LYS A 8 -2.00 0.85 15.65
N GLU A 9 -2.70 0.75 14.53
CA GLU A 9 -3.39 -0.45 14.12
C GLU A 9 -2.60 -1.20 13.03
N THR A 10 -2.91 -2.48 12.89
CA THR A 10 -2.45 -3.31 11.78
C THR A 10 -3.57 -3.43 10.75
N PHE A 11 -3.17 -3.47 9.49
CA PHE A 11 -4.07 -3.50 8.35
C PHE A 11 -3.74 -4.67 7.46
N GLU A 12 -4.72 -5.14 6.70
CA GLU A 12 -4.50 -6.17 5.71
C GLU A 12 -3.85 -5.56 4.46
N ALA A 13 -2.76 -6.15 3.97
CA ALA A 13 -2.17 -5.74 2.71
C ALA A 13 -3.08 -6.11 1.54
N VAL A 14 -3.44 -5.12 0.73
CA VAL A 14 -4.36 -5.27 -0.40
C VAL A 14 -3.83 -4.54 -1.63
N GLU A 15 -4.44 -4.82 -2.78
CA GLU A 15 -4.25 -4.05 -4.00
C GLU A 15 -5.60 -3.51 -4.48
N ILE A 16 -5.65 -2.21 -4.77
CA ILE A 16 -6.84 -1.56 -5.33
C ILE A 16 -6.48 -0.80 -6.61
N LEU A 17 -7.11 -1.15 -7.72
CA LEU A 17 -6.87 -0.54 -9.04
C LEU A 17 -5.39 -0.59 -9.48
N GLY A 18 -4.69 -1.67 -9.12
CA GLY A 18 -3.25 -1.82 -9.34
C GLY A 18 -2.37 -1.00 -8.39
N VAL A 19 -2.95 -0.37 -7.37
CA VAL A 19 -2.24 0.42 -6.36
C VAL A 19 -2.16 -0.38 -5.06
N PRO A 20 -0.96 -0.65 -4.52
CA PRO A 20 -0.83 -1.30 -3.23
C PRO A 20 -1.41 -0.41 -2.13
N GLY A 21 -2.04 -1.06 -1.15
CA GLY A 21 -2.66 -0.38 -0.03
C GLY A 21 -2.86 -1.28 1.19
N LEU A 22 -3.46 -0.67 2.19
CA LEU A 22 -3.80 -1.25 3.48
C LEU A 22 -5.31 -1.17 3.69
N PHE A 23 -5.95 -2.27 4.04
CA PHE A 23 -7.38 -2.36 4.23
C PHE A 23 -7.76 -2.60 5.70
N THR A 24 -8.88 -1.99 6.10
CA THR A 24 -9.58 -2.33 7.34
C THR A 24 -11.09 -2.24 7.12
N PRO A 25 -11.91 -3.13 7.71
CA PRO A 25 -13.36 -2.96 7.72
C PRO A 25 -13.80 -1.78 8.60
N LEU A 26 -12.91 -1.24 9.43
CA LEU A 26 -13.19 -0.12 10.32
C LEU A 26 -13.03 1.23 9.62
N ARG A 27 -13.55 2.28 10.24
CA ARG A 27 -13.31 3.67 9.81
C ARG A 27 -11.99 4.15 10.39
N VAL A 28 -11.18 4.84 9.58
CA VAL A 28 -9.90 5.41 9.99
C VAL A 28 -10.04 6.91 10.24
N ASP A 29 -9.38 7.40 11.30
CA ASP A 29 -9.26 8.83 11.55
C ASP A 29 -8.24 9.42 10.58
N ARG A 30 -8.73 10.24 9.66
CA ARG A 30 -7.92 10.84 8.59
C ARG A 30 -6.88 11.82 9.10
N ALA A 31 -7.07 12.37 10.30
CA ALA A 31 -6.06 13.19 10.94
C ALA A 31 -4.81 12.39 11.34
N THR A 32 -4.94 11.07 11.47
CA THR A 32 -3.85 10.16 11.84
C THR A 32 -3.15 9.52 10.64
N VAL A 33 -3.67 9.71 9.42
CA VAL A 33 -3.06 9.15 8.20
C VAL A 33 -1.76 9.89 7.90
N PRO A 34 -0.62 9.18 7.76
CA PRO A 34 0.67 9.82 7.49
C PRO A 34 0.74 10.58 6.18
N GLN A 35 1.60 11.58 6.16
CA GLN A 35 1.82 12.40 4.98
C GLN A 35 2.43 11.57 3.85
N GLY A 36 1.78 11.60 2.68
CA GLY A 36 2.20 10.80 1.51
C GLY A 36 1.31 9.59 1.27
N MET A 37 0.45 9.24 2.22
CA MET A 37 -0.62 8.25 2.03
C MET A 37 -1.97 8.91 1.80
N TYR A 38 -2.89 8.14 1.22
CA TYR A 38 -4.22 8.60 0.87
C TYR A 38 -5.28 7.62 1.39
N ALA A 39 -6.31 8.14 2.05
CA ALA A 39 -7.40 7.34 2.59
C ALA A 39 -8.67 7.47 1.76
N TYR A 40 -9.28 6.33 1.45
CA TYR A 40 -10.54 6.23 0.72
C TYR A 40 -11.48 5.27 1.43
N ASP A 41 -12.78 5.56 1.38
CA ASP A 41 -13.80 4.67 1.90
C ASP A 41 -14.36 3.87 0.73
N MET A 42 -14.66 2.60 0.98
CA MET A 42 -15.34 1.73 0.04
C MET A 42 -16.79 1.52 0.47
N GLN A 43 -17.68 1.50 -0.51
CA GLN A 43 -19.08 1.14 -0.35
C GLN A 43 -19.32 -0.24 -0.95
N THR A 44 -20.25 -0.98 -0.37
CA THR A 44 -20.80 -2.24 -0.88
C THR A 44 -22.32 -2.12 -1.03
N ASP A 45 -22.95 -3.13 -1.62
CA ASP A 45 -24.41 -3.22 -1.71
C ASP A 45 -24.96 -3.87 -0.43
N GLU A 46 -26.14 -3.45 0.03
CA GLU A 46 -26.78 -4.04 1.22
C GLU A 46 -26.99 -5.56 1.09
N THR A 47 -27.08 -6.06 -0.15
CA THR A 47 -27.32 -7.47 -0.48
C THR A 47 -26.05 -8.27 -0.86
N ASP A 48 -24.95 -7.61 -1.24
CA ASP A 48 -23.70 -8.27 -1.68
C ASP A 48 -22.46 -7.73 -0.94
N TRP A 49 -22.26 -8.19 0.28
CA TRP A 49 -21.09 -7.85 1.11
C TRP A 49 -19.80 -8.59 0.72
N LEU A 50 -19.78 -9.31 -0.41
CA LEU A 50 -18.58 -10.04 -0.83
C LEU A 50 -17.54 -9.11 -1.45
N GLN A 51 -17.97 -7.98 -2.02
CA GLN A 51 -17.08 -7.06 -2.72
C GLN A 51 -17.55 -5.61 -2.61
N PRO A 52 -16.60 -4.64 -2.65
CA PRO A 52 -16.94 -3.24 -2.81
C PRO A 52 -17.29 -2.94 -4.27
N HIS A 53 -18.20 -2.00 -4.49
CA HIS A 53 -18.61 -1.54 -5.84
C HIS A 53 -18.31 -0.05 -6.08
N LEU A 54 -17.98 0.70 -5.03
CA LEU A 54 -17.68 2.13 -5.12
C LEU A 54 -16.53 2.50 -4.20
N LEU A 55 -15.62 3.33 -4.70
CA LEU A 55 -14.55 3.96 -3.95
C LEU A 55 -14.82 5.47 -3.89
N GLY A 56 -14.73 6.06 -2.70
CA GLY A 56 -14.96 7.49 -2.54
C GLY A 56 -14.10 8.12 -1.48
N ARG A 57 -14.09 9.47 -1.49
CA ARG A 57 -13.45 10.21 -0.41
C ARG A 57 -14.20 10.08 0.89
N HIS A 58 -15.49 9.77 0.95
CA HIS A 58 -16.17 9.53 2.22
C HIS A 58 -17.48 8.81 1.93
N VAL A 59 -17.70 7.68 2.59
CA VAL A 59 -18.90 6.86 2.41
C VAL A 59 -19.65 6.82 3.74
N THR A 60 -20.90 7.25 3.76
CA THR A 60 -21.74 7.29 4.98
C THR A 60 -22.71 6.12 5.10
N VAL A 61 -22.99 5.41 4.00
CA VAL A 61 -23.98 4.33 3.91
C VAL A 61 -23.28 3.07 3.38
N ASP A 62 -23.65 1.89 3.88
CA ASP A 62 -23.12 0.59 3.43
C ASP A 62 -21.58 0.56 3.31
N HIS A 63 -20.93 1.05 4.37
CA HIS A 63 -19.47 1.14 4.43
C HIS A 63 -18.87 -0.27 4.50
N TYR A 64 -18.16 -0.63 3.43
CA TYR A 64 -17.44 -1.89 3.33
C TYR A 64 -16.14 -1.87 4.12
N GLY A 65 -15.44 -0.73 4.08
CA GLY A 65 -14.18 -0.53 4.78
C GLY A 65 -13.41 0.68 4.28
N THR A 66 -12.22 0.89 4.83
CA THR A 66 -11.31 1.96 4.48
C THR A 66 -10.04 1.37 3.88
N VAL A 67 -9.56 1.97 2.79
CA VAL A 67 -8.26 1.64 2.20
C VAL A 67 -7.31 2.83 2.27
N LEU A 68 -6.07 2.57 2.70
CA LEU A 68 -4.97 3.53 2.68
C LEU A 68 -4.02 3.15 1.55
N THR A 69 -3.70 4.07 0.64
CA THR A 69 -2.85 3.78 -0.52
C THR A 69 -1.55 4.58 -0.51
N ALA A 70 -0.50 3.99 -1.08
CA ALA A 70 0.80 4.64 -1.31
C ALA A 70 0.74 5.76 -2.35
N SER A 71 -0.23 5.70 -3.26
CA SER A 71 -0.39 6.64 -4.37
C SER A 71 -1.83 7.12 -4.47
N PRO A 72 -2.05 8.36 -4.92
CA PRO A 72 -3.39 8.91 -5.04
C PRO A 72 -4.16 8.17 -6.14
N ILE A 73 -5.38 7.74 -5.82
CA ILE A 73 -6.31 7.20 -6.81
C ILE A 73 -7.04 8.37 -7.46
N GLN A 74 -7.03 8.40 -8.79
CA GLN A 74 -7.78 9.40 -9.56
C GLN A 74 -9.28 9.13 -9.37
N LEU A 75 -9.95 10.07 -8.70
CA LEU A 75 -11.40 10.09 -8.56
C LEU A 75 -11.98 11.12 -9.56
N PRO A 76 -13.10 10.80 -10.23
CA PRO A 76 -13.86 11.76 -11.03
C PRO A 76 -14.31 13.00 -10.22
N GLU A 77 -14.81 14.03 -10.91
CA GLU A 77 -15.33 15.26 -10.28
C GLU A 77 -16.46 15.00 -9.29
N THR A 78 -17.20 13.89 -9.46
CA THR A 78 -18.22 13.42 -8.53
C THR A 78 -17.67 13.03 -7.16
N GLY A 79 -16.36 12.76 -7.05
CA GLY A 79 -15.70 12.30 -5.83
C GLY A 79 -15.83 10.80 -5.57
N TYR A 80 -16.43 10.06 -6.50
CA TYR A 80 -16.65 8.61 -6.43
C TYR A 80 -16.21 7.92 -7.72
N ARG A 81 -15.66 6.73 -7.57
CA ARG A 81 -15.19 5.88 -8.67
C ARG A 81 -15.78 4.49 -8.51
N ASP A 82 -16.39 3.98 -9.57
CA ASP A 82 -16.90 2.61 -9.61
C ASP A 82 -15.76 1.59 -9.55
N LEU A 83 -15.98 0.50 -8.82
CA LEU A 83 -15.12 -0.67 -8.73
C LEU A 83 -15.80 -1.84 -9.42
N THR A 84 -15.04 -2.56 -10.23
CA THR A 84 -15.46 -3.81 -10.86
C THR A 84 -14.84 -5.02 -10.15
N PRO A 85 -15.42 -6.23 -10.28
CA PRO A 85 -14.82 -7.43 -9.70
C PRO A 85 -13.38 -7.62 -10.18
N GLY A 86 -12.44 -7.69 -9.24
CA GLY A 86 -11.01 -7.76 -9.50
C GLY A 86 -10.25 -6.43 -9.36
N ASP A 87 -10.94 -5.29 -9.27
CA ASP A 87 -10.29 -4.01 -8.95
C ASP A 87 -9.85 -3.92 -7.49
N PHE A 88 -10.46 -4.72 -6.60
CA PHE A 88 -10.04 -4.86 -5.21
C PHE A 88 -9.66 -6.31 -4.96
N ALA A 89 -8.38 -6.52 -4.65
CA ALA A 89 -7.82 -7.81 -4.31
C ALA A 89 -7.23 -7.74 -2.90
N GLN A 90 -7.84 -8.49 -1.98
CA GLN A 90 -7.17 -8.85 -0.74
C GLN A 90 -6.00 -9.77 -1.09
N GLY A 91 -4.86 -9.61 -0.41
CA GLY A 91 -3.72 -10.51 -0.58
C GLY A 91 -4.07 -11.96 -0.21
N ASP A 92 -3.08 -12.82 -0.04
CA ASP A 92 -3.30 -14.19 0.44
C ASP A 92 -3.79 -14.28 1.91
N GLY A 93 -4.26 -13.17 2.48
CA GLY A 93 -4.89 -13.07 3.80
C GLY A 93 -3.92 -13.17 4.98
N SER A 94 -2.60 -13.18 4.72
CA SER A 94 -1.59 -13.42 5.75
C SER A 94 -0.71 -12.20 6.07
N GLU A 95 -0.54 -11.27 5.13
CA GLU A 95 0.31 -10.10 5.34
C GLU A 95 -0.48 -8.97 6.01
N GLN A 96 -0.34 -8.87 7.33
CA GLN A 96 -0.77 -7.70 8.09
C GLN A 96 0.41 -6.75 8.27
N LEU A 97 0.20 -5.48 7.92
CA LEU A 97 1.21 -4.44 8.03
C LEU A 97 0.67 -3.27 8.83
N THR A 98 1.52 -2.70 9.67
CA THR A 98 1.32 -1.34 10.17
C THR A 98 1.55 -0.34 9.04
N VAL A 99 1.05 0.88 9.21
CA VAL A 99 1.33 1.96 8.25
C VAL A 99 2.84 2.16 8.07
N ALA A 100 3.62 2.16 9.15
CA ALA A 100 5.07 2.36 9.07
C ALA A 100 5.78 1.27 8.23
N GLU A 101 5.38 0.01 8.37
CA GLU A 101 5.93 -1.09 7.57
C GLU A 101 5.56 -0.96 6.10
N PHE A 102 4.32 -0.56 5.81
CA PHE A 102 3.87 -0.29 4.45
C PHE A 102 4.64 0.87 3.81
N GLU A 103 4.85 1.98 4.53
CA GLU A 103 5.66 3.09 4.06
C GLU A 103 7.12 2.66 3.80
N ALA A 104 7.69 1.83 4.68
CA ALA A 104 9.03 1.27 4.50
C ALA A 104 9.14 0.40 3.23
N LYS A 105 8.08 -0.35 2.90
CA LYS A 105 8.05 -1.27 1.76
C LYS A 105 7.74 -0.57 0.43
N PHE A 106 6.84 0.40 0.43
CA PHE A 106 6.27 0.98 -0.80
C PHE A 106 6.62 2.46 -1.03
N LEU A 107 6.92 3.24 0.01
CA LEU A 107 7.21 4.68 -0.09
C LEU A 107 8.69 5.04 0.12
N SER A 108 9.46 4.16 0.75
CA SER A 108 10.87 4.43 0.98
C SER A 108 11.67 4.31 -0.32
N PRO A 109 12.55 5.27 -0.65
CA PRO A 109 13.53 5.07 -1.71
C PRO A 109 14.37 3.87 -1.27
N ALA A 110 14.33 2.77 -2.04
CA ALA A 110 15.00 1.52 -1.70
C ALA A 110 16.37 1.78 -1.07
N PRO A 111 16.77 1.04 -0.01
CA PRO A 111 18.16 1.12 0.45
C PRO A 111 19.05 0.95 -0.77
N PRO A 112 20.09 1.80 -0.95
CA PRO A 112 20.96 1.70 -2.11
C PRO A 112 21.40 0.24 -2.25
N PRO A 113 21.44 -0.32 -3.47
CA PRO A 113 21.89 -1.69 -3.66
C PRO A 113 23.21 -1.84 -2.91
N PRO A 114 23.42 -2.97 -2.18
CA PRO A 114 24.67 -3.16 -1.45
C PRO A 114 25.80 -2.84 -2.42
N CYS A 115 26.63 -1.86 -2.08
CA CYS A 115 27.75 -1.45 -2.91
C CYS A 115 28.64 -2.68 -3.05
N TRP A 116 28.46 -3.44 -4.14
CA TRP A 116 29.34 -4.52 -4.52
C TRP A 116 30.67 -3.86 -4.84
N LYS A 117 31.53 -3.79 -3.84
CA LYS A 117 32.95 -3.49 -4.07
C LYS A 117 33.47 -4.67 -4.87
N PRO A 118 33.90 -4.51 -6.13
CA PRO A 118 34.55 -5.60 -6.83
C PRO A 118 35.76 -6.03 -5.99
N PRO A 119 36.04 -7.34 -5.86
CA PRO A 119 37.18 -7.80 -5.09
C PRO A 119 38.44 -7.13 -5.63
N HIS A 120 39.23 -6.55 -4.73
CA HIS A 120 40.52 -5.97 -5.07
C HIS A 120 41.37 -7.04 -5.75
N HIS A 121 41.46 -6.96 -7.09
CA HIS A 121 42.44 -7.71 -7.85
C HIS A 121 43.81 -7.17 -7.44
N HIS A 122 44.46 -7.84 -6.48
CA HIS A 122 45.89 -7.69 -6.27
C HIS A 122 46.58 -8.11 -7.58
N PRO A 123 47.35 -7.23 -8.25
CA PRO A 123 48.15 -7.67 -9.37
C PRO A 123 49.25 -8.58 -8.83
N GLY A 124 49.16 -9.88 -9.14
CA GLY A 124 50.22 -10.84 -8.85
C GLY A 124 51.53 -10.43 -9.54
N PRO A 125 52.69 -10.79 -8.98
CA PRO A 125 53.97 -10.30 -9.46
C PRO A 125 54.26 -10.79 -10.89
N ARG A 126 54.56 -9.84 -11.79
CA ARG A 126 55.03 -10.12 -13.16
C ARG A 126 56.29 -10.98 -13.11
N ARG A 127 56.20 -12.23 -13.56
CA ARG A 127 57.38 -12.99 -13.97
C ARG A 127 57.81 -12.48 -15.35
N LEU A 128 58.97 -11.84 -15.40
CA LEU A 128 59.70 -11.59 -16.65
C LEU A 128 60.24 -12.93 -17.18
N PRO A 129 59.98 -13.32 -18.43
CA PRO A 129 60.74 -14.40 -19.04
C PRO A 129 62.14 -13.89 -19.41
N ALA A 130 63.13 -14.74 -19.15
CA ALA A 130 64.54 -14.50 -19.40
C ALA A 130 64.95 -14.95 -20.81
N ARG A 131 65.81 -14.12 -21.43
CA ARG A 131 66.64 -14.31 -22.63
C ARG A 131 65.95 -14.34 -23.99
#